data_AF-F7PNZ3-F1
#
_entry.id   AF-F7PNZ3-F1
#
_cell.length_a   1.000
_cell.length_b   1.000
_cell.length_c   1.000
_cell.angle_alpha   90.00
_cell.angle_beta   90.00
_cell.angle_gamma   90.00
#
_symmetry.space_group_name_H-M   'P 1'
#
loop_
_entity.id
_entity.type
_entity.pdbx_description
1 polymer ?
#
loop_
_entity_poly.entity_id
_entity_poly.type
_entity_poly.pdbx_seq_one_letter_code
_entity_poly.pdbx_strand_id
1 'polypeptide(L)'
;MEWLNEPLDWQEADDRLTLSVDSETDCWRVTAHDFVQDDAPFYYREVAGDFTARVTVTGAYADQYDQAGLMVREDESTWLKTGIEYVDGSQQASTVITRDFSDWSVSPLDDDPESVSVRVERTGETVETFISRDGESFRMLRQGYLTEAETLSVGMMAAAPTGEGFDVTFEDFSVE
;
A
#
# COMPACT_ATOMS: atom_id res chain seq x y z
N MET A 1 -6.83 13.62 7.77
CA MET A 1 -6.48 12.73 6.64
C MET A 1 -6.97 13.42 5.38
N GLU A 2 -6.28 13.24 4.26
CA GLU A 2 -6.54 13.87 2.97
C GLU A 2 -6.37 12.83 1.85
N TRP A 3 -7.02 13.04 0.71
CA TRP A 3 -6.89 12.16 -0.44
C TRP A 3 -5.89 12.71 -1.46
N LEU A 4 -5.02 11.83 -1.93
CA LEU A 4 -4.45 11.89 -3.26
C LEU A 4 -5.26 10.92 -4.13
N ASN A 5 -5.76 11.39 -5.27
CA ASN A 5 -6.63 10.61 -6.17
C ASN A 5 -7.89 10.07 -5.46
N GLU A 6 -8.72 10.97 -4.93
CA GLU A 6 -9.95 10.61 -4.23
C GLU A 6 -10.86 9.70 -5.10
N PRO A 7 -11.26 8.52 -4.59
CA PRO A 7 -12.11 7.60 -5.34
C PRO A 7 -13.55 8.14 -5.43
N LEU A 8 -14.31 7.63 -6.39
CA LEU A 8 -15.70 8.07 -6.59
C LEU A 8 -16.64 7.64 -5.45
N ASP A 9 -16.39 6.48 -4.83
CA ASP A 9 -17.20 5.94 -3.75
C ASP A 9 -16.31 5.52 -2.57
N TRP A 10 -16.48 6.21 -1.44
CA TRP A 10 -15.79 5.88 -0.20
C TRP A 10 -16.59 6.36 1.01
N GLN A 11 -16.34 5.71 2.15
CA GLN A 11 -16.91 6.06 3.43
C GLN A 11 -15.88 5.86 4.54
N GLU A 12 -15.79 6.83 5.44
CA GLU A 12 -15.11 6.69 6.72
C GLU A 12 -16.15 6.72 7.84
N ALA A 13 -16.22 5.64 8.62
CA ALA A 13 -17.12 5.50 9.76
C ALA A 13 -16.57 4.46 10.75
N ASP A 14 -16.77 4.68 12.05
CA ASP A 14 -16.42 3.73 13.12
C ASP A 14 -14.97 3.24 13.07
N ASP A 15 -14.02 4.15 12.82
CA ASP A 15 -12.58 3.88 12.67
C ASP A 15 -12.22 2.92 11.52
N ARG A 16 -13.11 2.86 10.51
CA ARG A 16 -12.95 2.08 9.29
C ARG A 16 -13.06 2.98 8.06
N LEU A 17 -12.20 2.72 7.08
CA LEU A 17 -12.29 3.30 5.75
C LEU A 17 -12.68 2.20 4.76
N THR A 18 -13.78 2.39 4.05
CA THR A 18 -14.19 1.53 2.94
C THR A 18 -14.21 2.35 1.66
N LEU A 19 -13.71 1.79 0.56
CA LEU A 19 -13.83 2.39 -0.76
C LEU A 19 -13.98 1.32 -1.84
N SER A 20 -14.62 1.72 -2.94
CA SER A 20 -14.57 1.00 -4.20
C SER A 20 -13.42 1.57 -5.03
N VAL A 21 -12.46 0.72 -5.38
CA VAL A 21 -11.28 1.10 -6.17
C VAL A 21 -11.68 1.11 -7.63
N ASP A 22 -11.52 2.26 -8.29
CA ASP A 22 -11.80 2.40 -9.71
C ASP A 22 -10.78 1.62 -10.56
N SER A 23 -11.24 1.07 -11.68
CA SER A 23 -10.39 0.37 -12.65
C SER A 23 -9.33 1.28 -13.28
N GLU A 24 -8.26 0.67 -13.80
CA GLU A 24 -7.15 1.34 -14.49
C GLU A 24 -6.33 2.29 -13.60
N THR A 25 -6.34 2.05 -12.28
CA THR A 25 -5.55 2.81 -11.29
C THR A 25 -4.28 2.07 -10.90
N ASP A 26 -3.14 2.77 -10.78
CA ASP A 26 -1.89 2.17 -10.27
C ASP A 26 -0.88 3.23 -9.75
N CYS A 27 0.14 2.75 -9.04
CA CYS A 27 1.38 3.46 -8.79
C CYS A 27 2.56 2.63 -9.28
N TRP A 28 3.20 3.02 -10.38
CA TRP A 28 4.37 2.34 -10.94
C TRP A 28 5.25 3.32 -11.73
N ARG A 29 6.57 3.12 -11.69
CA ARG A 29 7.53 3.87 -12.52
C ARG A 29 8.50 2.97 -13.26
N VAL A 30 8.38 3.00 -14.59
CA VAL A 30 9.37 2.69 -15.63
C VAL A 30 9.87 1.25 -15.69
N THR A 31 10.31 0.67 -14.57
CA THR A 31 10.95 -0.64 -14.52
C THR A 31 10.16 -1.69 -15.28
N ALA A 32 10.84 -2.39 -16.20
CA ALA A 32 10.32 -3.45 -17.09
C ALA A 32 9.21 -3.05 -18.09
N HIS A 33 8.52 -1.92 -17.91
CA HIS A 33 7.29 -1.61 -18.64
C HIS A 33 7.28 -0.25 -19.36
N ASP A 34 8.29 0.61 -19.15
CA ASP A 34 8.48 1.90 -19.81
C ASP A 34 7.28 2.88 -19.71
N PHE A 35 6.41 2.71 -18.71
CA PHE A 35 5.31 3.63 -18.39
C PHE A 35 5.42 4.17 -16.96
N VAL A 36 4.69 5.25 -16.68
CA VAL A 36 4.50 5.80 -15.33
C VAL A 36 3.01 5.93 -15.07
N GLN A 37 2.56 5.39 -13.94
CA GLN A 37 1.21 5.53 -13.41
C GLN A 37 1.30 6.04 -11.97
N ASP A 38 0.42 6.98 -11.60
CA ASP A 38 0.45 7.64 -10.28
C ASP A 38 -0.94 8.16 -9.87
N ASP A 39 -1.98 7.37 -10.14
CA ASP A 39 -3.38 7.75 -9.97
C ASP A 39 -4.16 6.85 -8.99
N ALA A 40 -3.45 5.97 -8.27
CA ALA A 40 -4.07 5.14 -7.25
C ALA A 40 -4.63 5.98 -6.07
N PRO A 41 -5.84 5.66 -5.58
CA PRO A 41 -6.38 6.22 -4.34
C PRO A 41 -5.43 6.05 -3.16
N PHE A 42 -5.12 7.17 -2.50
CA PHE A 42 -4.24 7.22 -1.34
C PHE A 42 -4.78 8.18 -0.27
N TYR A 43 -5.21 7.65 0.87
CA TYR A 43 -5.75 8.41 2.00
C TYR A 43 -4.71 8.53 3.12
N TYR A 44 -4.22 9.74 3.37
CA TYR A 44 -2.99 9.94 4.14
C TYR A 44 -3.05 11.10 5.12
N ARG A 45 -2.02 11.17 5.98
CA ARG A 45 -1.63 12.36 6.72
C ARG A 45 -0.13 12.58 6.62
N GLU A 46 0.32 13.81 6.84
CA GLU A 46 1.73 14.12 6.94
C GLU A 46 2.29 13.68 8.31
N VAL A 47 3.46 13.05 8.30
CA VAL A 47 4.17 12.55 9.49
C VAL A 47 5.64 12.95 9.38
N ALA A 48 6.16 13.59 10.43
CA ALA A 48 7.54 14.03 10.50
C ALA A 48 8.40 13.08 11.35
N GLY A 49 9.61 12.80 10.88
CA GLY A 49 10.58 11.96 11.58
C GLY A 49 10.31 10.46 11.47
N ASP A 50 10.78 9.74 12.50
CA ASP A 50 10.61 8.29 12.65
C ASP A 50 9.17 7.96 13.01
N PHE A 51 8.65 6.85 12.50
CA PHE A 51 7.29 6.42 12.79
C PHE A 51 7.10 4.91 12.64
N THR A 52 6.04 4.40 13.25
CA THR A 52 5.47 3.09 12.93
C THR A 52 4.04 3.27 12.45
N ALA A 53 3.76 2.89 11.21
CA ALA A 53 2.43 2.89 10.63
C ALA A 53 1.88 1.47 10.53
N ARG A 54 0.61 1.25 10.87
CA ARG A 54 -0.05 -0.06 10.81
C ARG A 54 -1.47 0.09 10.28
N VAL A 55 -1.96 -0.95 9.60
CA VAL A 55 -3.37 -1.09 9.21
C VAL A 55 -3.74 -2.57 9.06
N THR A 56 -5.00 -2.92 9.23
CA THR A 56 -5.59 -4.20 8.81
C THR A 56 -6.39 -3.99 7.53
N VAL A 57 -6.17 -4.83 6.52
CA VAL A 57 -6.74 -4.70 5.18
C VAL A 57 -7.55 -5.93 4.83
N THR A 58 -8.76 -5.72 4.34
CA THR A 58 -9.68 -6.73 3.82
C THR A 58 -10.10 -6.30 2.42
N GLY A 59 -9.72 -7.06 1.38
CA GLY A 59 -10.01 -6.72 -0.01
C GLY A 59 -10.77 -7.83 -0.74
N ALA A 60 -11.71 -7.45 -1.60
CA ALA A 60 -12.41 -8.35 -2.51
C ALA A 60 -11.60 -8.60 -3.78
N TYR A 61 -10.33 -8.98 -3.64
CA TYR A 61 -9.39 -9.19 -4.76
C TYR A 61 -9.91 -10.23 -5.75
N ALA A 62 -9.91 -9.91 -7.04
CA ALA A 62 -10.43 -10.80 -8.07
C ALA A 62 -9.59 -10.76 -9.35
N ASP A 63 -9.11 -9.58 -9.72
CA ASP A 63 -8.42 -9.33 -10.98
C ASP A 63 -6.92 -9.16 -10.79
N GLN A 64 -6.20 -9.43 -11.88
CA GLN A 64 -4.74 -9.41 -11.89
C GLN A 64 -4.23 -8.02 -11.49
N TYR A 65 -3.36 -7.99 -10.49
CA TYR A 65 -2.77 -6.78 -9.88
C TYR A 65 -3.70 -5.93 -9.01
N ASP A 66 -4.85 -6.44 -8.56
CA ASP A 66 -5.59 -5.77 -7.48
C ASP A 66 -4.68 -5.63 -6.24
N GLN A 67 -4.62 -4.44 -5.65
CA GLN A 67 -3.67 -4.08 -4.60
C GLN A 67 -4.33 -3.32 -3.47
N ALA A 68 -3.98 -3.65 -2.22
CA ALA A 68 -4.30 -2.76 -1.11
C ALA A 68 -3.31 -2.93 0.06
N GLY A 69 -3.04 -1.81 0.74
CA GLY A 69 -2.04 -1.76 1.80
C GLY A 69 -1.72 -0.37 2.31
N LEU A 70 -0.46 -0.18 2.70
CA LEU A 70 0.09 1.09 3.14
C LEU A 70 0.95 1.72 2.05
N MET A 71 0.96 3.05 2.02
CA MET A 71 1.91 3.84 1.24
C MET A 71 2.61 4.86 2.13
N VAL A 72 3.90 5.05 1.88
CA VAL A 72 4.72 6.15 2.39
C VAL A 72 5.26 6.91 1.19
N ARG A 73 5.01 8.21 1.12
CA ARG A 73 5.24 9.01 -0.08
C ARG A 73 5.85 10.36 0.24
N GLU A 74 6.89 10.71 -0.50
CA GLU A 74 7.40 12.08 -0.58
C GLU A 74 6.75 12.82 -1.75
N ASP A 75 6.82 12.25 -2.95
CA ASP A 75 6.33 12.84 -4.20
C ASP A 75 6.03 11.76 -5.27
N GLU A 76 5.76 12.17 -6.53
CA GLU A 76 5.44 11.27 -7.66
C GLU A 76 6.59 10.36 -8.13
N SER A 77 7.80 10.62 -7.67
CA SER A 77 9.02 9.91 -8.03
C SER A 77 9.65 9.14 -6.88
N THR A 78 9.25 9.45 -5.64
CA THR A 78 9.80 8.85 -4.41
C THR A 78 8.69 8.42 -3.46
N TRP A 79 8.45 7.11 -3.40
CA TRP A 79 7.40 6.50 -2.57
C TRP A 79 7.65 5.00 -2.36
N LEU A 80 6.99 4.41 -1.37
CA LEU A 80 6.84 2.96 -1.24
C LEU A 80 5.38 2.58 -1.08
N LYS A 81 4.99 1.44 -1.64
CA LYS A 81 3.70 0.78 -1.36
C LYS A 81 3.95 -0.64 -0.88
N THR A 82 3.15 -1.13 0.06
CA THR A 82 3.30 -2.48 0.63
C THR A 82 1.96 -3.00 1.13
N GLY A 83 1.70 -4.29 0.92
CA GLY A 83 0.42 -4.91 1.26
C GLY A 83 0.16 -6.19 0.48
N ILE A 84 -1.10 -6.40 0.11
CA ILE A 84 -1.49 -7.48 -0.81
C ILE A 84 -1.43 -6.98 -2.24
N GLU A 85 -0.98 -7.86 -3.14
CA GLU A 85 -1.18 -7.76 -4.57
C GLU A 85 -1.65 -9.12 -5.11
N TYR A 86 -2.74 -9.13 -5.87
CA TYR A 86 -3.30 -10.35 -6.44
C TYR A 86 -2.57 -10.72 -7.74
N VAL A 87 -1.83 -11.83 -7.72
CA VAL A 87 -0.97 -12.23 -8.84
C VAL A 87 -1.19 -13.69 -9.18
N ASP A 88 -1.40 -13.97 -10.47
CA ASP A 88 -1.55 -15.32 -11.03
C ASP A 88 -2.64 -16.14 -10.30
N GLY A 89 -3.72 -15.47 -9.87
CA GLY A 89 -4.88 -16.08 -9.22
C GLY A 89 -4.73 -16.35 -7.72
N SER A 90 -3.81 -15.65 -7.04
CA SER A 90 -3.64 -15.76 -5.58
C SER A 90 -3.14 -14.46 -4.95
N GLN A 91 -3.45 -14.23 -3.68
CA GLN A 91 -2.92 -13.11 -2.91
C GLN A 91 -1.44 -13.30 -2.63
N GLN A 92 -0.65 -12.27 -2.92
CA GLN A 92 0.78 -12.21 -2.62
C GLN A 92 1.08 -11.07 -1.67
N ALA A 93 2.07 -11.24 -0.80
CA ALA A 93 2.66 -10.13 -0.07
C ALA A 93 3.59 -9.36 -1.02
N SER A 94 3.31 -8.08 -1.22
CA SER A 94 3.99 -7.24 -2.21
C SER A 94 4.58 -5.99 -1.58
N THR A 95 5.73 -5.55 -2.10
CA THR A 95 6.32 -4.26 -1.75
C THR A 95 7.04 -3.68 -2.95
N VAL A 96 6.77 -2.41 -3.23
CA VAL A 96 7.50 -1.61 -4.22
C VAL A 96 8.16 -0.45 -3.49
N ILE A 97 9.46 -0.28 -3.66
CA ILE A 97 10.18 0.94 -3.28
C ILE A 97 10.55 1.66 -4.57
N THR A 98 10.06 2.89 -4.73
CA THR A 98 10.27 3.69 -5.93
C THR A 98 11.16 4.89 -5.60
N ARG A 99 12.23 5.03 -6.38
CA ARG A 99 13.11 6.21 -6.45
C ARG A 99 13.50 6.41 -7.90
N ASP A 100 12.75 7.25 -8.61
CA ASP A 100 12.71 7.37 -10.08
C ASP A 100 12.25 6.12 -10.84
N PHE A 101 12.58 4.94 -10.35
CA PHE A 101 12.29 3.62 -10.89
C PHE A 101 11.72 2.74 -9.77
N SER A 102 10.71 1.94 -10.08
CA SER A 102 10.09 1.01 -9.13
C SER A 102 10.93 -0.25 -8.96
N ASP A 103 11.24 -0.62 -7.72
CA ASP A 103 11.88 -1.89 -7.34
C ASP A 103 10.86 -2.74 -6.59
N TRP A 104 10.42 -3.82 -7.23
CA TRP A 104 9.30 -4.65 -6.77
C TRP A 104 9.77 -5.98 -6.22
N SER A 105 9.24 -6.36 -5.05
CA SER A 105 9.36 -7.69 -4.49
C SER A 105 7.99 -8.31 -4.21
N VAL A 106 7.87 -9.58 -4.56
CA VAL A 106 6.70 -10.42 -4.31
C VAL A 106 7.12 -11.60 -3.45
N SER A 107 6.35 -11.88 -2.40
CA SER A 107 6.50 -13.07 -1.56
C SER A 107 5.18 -13.82 -1.50
N PRO A 108 5.19 -15.15 -1.73
CA PRO A 108 3.98 -15.96 -1.60
C PRO A 108 3.45 -15.95 -0.17
N LEU A 109 2.13 -16.02 -0.09
CA LEU A 109 1.38 -16.41 1.09
C LEU A 109 1.00 -17.89 0.96
N ASP A 110 0.73 -18.54 2.09
CA ASP A 110 0.38 -19.97 2.11
C ASP A 110 -1.04 -20.24 1.57
N ASP A 111 -1.88 -19.21 1.53
CA ASP A 111 -3.29 -19.19 1.14
C ASP A 111 -3.76 -17.74 0.90
N ASP A 112 -5.06 -17.58 0.60
CA ASP A 112 -5.73 -16.29 0.40
C ASP A 112 -6.48 -15.89 1.69
N PRO A 113 -5.86 -15.13 2.61
CA PRO A 113 -6.52 -14.71 3.84
C PRO A 113 -7.67 -13.73 3.57
N GLU A 114 -8.67 -13.74 4.45
CA GLU A 114 -9.74 -12.72 4.43
C GLU A 114 -9.18 -11.32 4.69
N SER A 115 -8.24 -11.22 5.64
CA SER A 115 -7.60 -9.96 6.02
C SER A 115 -6.12 -10.15 6.37
N VAL A 116 -5.31 -9.11 6.20
CA VAL A 116 -3.93 -9.04 6.69
C VAL A 116 -3.64 -7.75 7.42
N SER A 117 -2.76 -7.79 8.43
CA SER A 117 -2.17 -6.57 8.99
C SER A 117 -0.88 -6.23 8.25
N VAL A 118 -0.74 -4.98 7.84
CA VAL A 118 0.46 -4.42 7.19
C VAL A 118 1.09 -3.40 8.13
N ARG A 119 2.41 -3.37 8.20
CA ARG A 119 3.15 -2.41 9.01
C ARG A 119 4.37 -1.86 8.28
N VAL A 120 4.60 -0.56 8.43
CA VAL A 120 5.81 0.13 7.95
C VAL A 120 6.48 0.80 9.14
N GLU A 121 7.77 0.55 9.31
CA GLU A 121 8.61 1.22 10.30
C GLU A 121 9.62 2.10 9.57
N ARG A 122 9.75 3.36 10.00
CA ARG A 122 10.75 4.29 9.50
C ARG A 122 11.72 4.65 10.62
N THR A 123 13.02 4.55 10.36
CA THR A 123 14.09 5.05 11.23
C THR A 123 15.12 5.80 10.39
N GLY A 124 15.17 7.12 10.54
CA GLY A 124 15.90 8.03 9.66
C GLY A 124 15.44 7.88 8.21
N GLU A 125 16.35 7.47 7.35
CA GLU A 125 16.10 7.26 5.91
C GLU A 125 15.70 5.81 5.58
N THR A 126 15.75 4.91 6.57
CA THR A 126 15.47 3.49 6.40
C THR A 126 13.99 3.22 6.60
N VAL A 127 13.42 2.41 5.71
CA VAL A 127 12.07 1.87 5.81
C VAL A 127 12.12 0.34 5.87
N GLU A 128 11.32 -0.23 6.74
CA GLU A 128 11.10 -1.66 6.88
C GLU A 128 9.60 -1.94 6.75
N THR A 129 9.26 -2.97 5.97
CA THR A 129 7.87 -3.35 5.70
C THR A 129 7.61 -4.75 6.22
N PHE A 130 6.42 -4.94 6.77
CA PHE A 130 6.03 -6.17 7.43
C PHE A 130 4.59 -6.53 7.10
N ILE A 131 4.29 -7.82 7.13
CA ILE A 131 2.94 -8.36 7.01
C ILE A 131 2.68 -9.39 8.10
N SER A 132 1.43 -9.47 8.54
CA SER A 132 0.95 -10.42 9.54
C SER A 132 -0.44 -10.93 9.14
N ARG A 133 -0.68 -12.23 9.38
CA ARG A 133 -1.96 -12.89 9.13
C ARG A 133 -2.86 -12.96 10.36
N ASP A 134 -2.27 -12.89 11.54
CA ASP A 134 -2.93 -12.98 12.85
C ASP A 134 -3.01 -11.64 13.57
N GLY A 135 -2.37 -10.59 13.02
CA GLY A 135 -2.24 -9.28 13.65
C GLY A 135 -1.23 -9.24 14.80
N GLU A 136 -0.50 -10.33 15.07
CA GLU A 136 0.42 -10.47 16.20
C GLU A 136 1.85 -10.76 15.72
N SER A 137 2.00 -11.74 14.82
CA SER A 137 3.26 -12.23 14.29
C SER A 137 3.60 -11.56 12.95
N PHE A 138 4.45 -10.54 12.99
CA PHE A 138 4.88 -9.82 11.79
C PHE A 138 6.12 -10.43 11.15
N ARG A 139 6.04 -10.74 9.86
CA ARG A 139 7.17 -11.15 9.02
C ARG A 139 7.64 -9.96 8.20
N MET A 140 8.94 -9.68 8.24
CA MET A 140 9.56 -8.65 7.40
C MET A 140 9.53 -9.07 5.92
N LEU A 141 9.13 -8.14 5.05
CA LEU A 141 9.09 -8.31 3.60
C LEU A 141 10.30 -7.64 2.93
N ARG A 142 10.58 -6.40 3.31
CA ARG A 142 11.62 -5.58 2.68
C ARG A 142 12.21 -4.60 3.68
N GLN A 143 13.51 -4.36 3.54
CA GLN A 143 14.22 -3.23 4.13
C GLN A 143 14.85 -2.42 2.98
N GLY A 144 14.80 -1.10 3.06
CA GLY A 144 15.45 -0.24 2.07
C GLY A 144 15.62 1.19 2.55
N TYR A 145 16.41 1.96 1.80
CA TYR A 145 16.41 3.41 1.86
C TYR A 145 15.10 3.94 1.22
N LEU A 146 14.56 5.07 1.65
CA LEU A 146 13.49 5.77 0.91
C LEU A 146 13.95 7.17 0.49
N THR A 147 14.17 8.05 1.48
CA THR A 147 14.49 9.46 1.28
C THR A 147 15.02 10.12 2.56
N GLU A 148 15.69 11.26 2.41
CA GLU A 148 16.14 12.16 3.48
C GLU A 148 15.05 13.15 3.95
N ALA A 149 13.90 13.22 3.26
CA ALA A 149 12.85 14.18 3.58
C ALA A 149 12.30 14.03 5.01
N GLU A 150 12.20 15.12 5.77
CA GLU A 150 11.77 15.07 7.17
C GLU A 150 10.30 14.63 7.30
N THR A 151 9.43 15.16 6.45
CA THR A 151 7.98 14.92 6.47
C THR A 151 7.57 14.08 5.27
N LEU A 152 6.77 13.04 5.51
CA LEU A 152 6.24 12.15 4.49
C LEU A 152 4.73 12.01 4.63
N SER A 153 4.07 11.77 3.51
CA SER A 153 2.67 11.35 3.48
C SER A 153 2.58 9.86 3.80
N VAL A 154 1.82 9.51 4.84
CA VAL A 154 1.67 8.13 5.32
C VAL A 154 0.19 7.78 5.41
N GLY A 155 -0.20 6.66 4.80
CA GLY A 155 -1.62 6.35 4.66
C GLY A 155 -1.93 5.01 4.02
N MET A 156 -3.23 4.82 3.78
CA MET A 156 -3.81 3.65 3.15
C MET A 156 -3.91 3.87 1.65
N MET A 157 -3.54 2.87 0.86
CA MET A 157 -3.57 2.92 -0.59
C MET A 157 -4.17 1.65 -1.17
N ALA A 158 -4.91 1.80 -2.27
CA ALA A 158 -5.38 0.68 -3.08
C ALA A 158 -5.32 1.02 -4.58
N ALA A 159 -5.22 0.00 -5.42
CA ALA A 159 -5.14 0.15 -6.87
C ALA A 159 -5.72 -1.07 -7.59
N ALA A 160 -6.38 -0.84 -8.73
CA ALA A 160 -6.91 -1.87 -9.62
C ALA A 160 -6.40 -1.61 -11.05
N PRO A 161 -5.16 -2.01 -11.37
CA PRO A 161 -4.53 -1.71 -12.66
C PRO A 161 -5.22 -2.41 -13.84
N THR A 162 -5.85 -3.56 -13.56
CA THR A 162 -6.65 -4.31 -14.51
C THR A 162 -8.03 -4.60 -13.90
N GLY A 163 -8.93 -5.16 -14.69
CA GLY A 163 -10.26 -5.54 -14.19
C GLY A 163 -11.26 -4.40 -14.13
N GLU A 164 -12.34 -4.61 -13.38
CA GLU A 164 -13.45 -3.66 -13.24
C GLU A 164 -13.40 -2.84 -11.94
N GLY A 165 -12.35 -3.03 -11.12
CA GLY A 165 -12.26 -2.48 -9.77
C GLY A 165 -12.71 -3.47 -8.69
N PHE A 166 -12.51 -3.11 -7.42
CA PHE A 166 -12.86 -3.97 -6.29
C PHE A 166 -13.11 -3.17 -5.00
N ASP A 167 -13.83 -3.76 -4.06
CA ASP A 167 -14.08 -3.17 -2.75
C ASP A 167 -12.96 -3.52 -1.76
N VAL A 168 -12.54 -2.53 -0.98
CA VAL A 168 -11.55 -2.71 0.09
C VAL A 168 -11.98 -2.00 1.36
N THR A 169 -11.68 -2.61 2.49
CA THR A 169 -11.83 -2.03 3.82
C THR A 169 -10.47 -2.00 4.53
N PHE A 170 -10.20 -0.87 5.16
CA PHE A 170 -9.08 -0.63 6.05
C PHE A 170 -9.60 -0.39 7.47
N GLU A 171 -9.01 -1.08 8.43
CA GLU A 171 -9.36 -1.00 9.86
C GLU A 171 -8.08 -0.82 10.69
N ASP A 172 -8.22 -0.27 11.89
CA ASP A 172 -7.12 -0.11 12.85
C ASP A 172 -5.91 0.67 12.30
N PHE A 173 -6.13 1.65 11.41
CA PHE A 173 -5.05 2.49 10.93
C PHE A 173 -4.47 3.33 12.06
N SER A 174 -3.16 3.23 12.26
CA SER A 174 -2.44 4.05 13.23
C SER A 174 -1.08 4.47 12.68
N VAL A 175 -0.61 5.63 13.16
CA VAL A 175 0.81 6.02 13.04
C VAL A 175 1.25 6.57 14.39
N GLU A 176 2.33 6.02 14.93
CA GLU A 176 2.95 6.35 16.22
C GLU A 176 4.38 6.86 16.04
#